data_AF-A0A1B7W3Q7-F1
#
_entry.id   AF-A0A1B7W3Q7-F1
#
_cell.length_a   1.000
_cell.length_b   1.000
_cell.length_c   1.000
_cell.angle_alpha   90.00
_cell.angle_beta   90.00
_cell.angle_gamma   90.00
#
_symmetry.space_group_name_H-M   'P 1'
#
loop_
_entity.id
_entity.type
_entity.pdbx_description
1 polymer ?
#
loop_
_entity_poly.entity_id
_entity_poly.type
_entity_poly.pdbx_seq_one_letter_code
_entity_poly.pdbx_strand_id
1 'polypeptide(L)' 'MIFLDLRDRSGIVQIVSDPQRTPDSYEQANALRNEYVVAITGRVTQRPPESLNPRLPTGEVEI' A
#
# COMPACT_ATOMS: atom_id res chain seq x y z
N MET A 1 8.73 7.36 -3.82
CA MET A 1 7.49 6.89 -3.18
C MET A 1 6.79 5.94 -4.14
N ILE A 2 6.42 4.76 -3.66
CA ILE A 2 5.79 3.67 -4.42
C ILE A 2 4.42 3.39 -3.80
N PHE A 3 3.43 3.15 -4.65
CA PHE A 3 2.07 2.80 -4.27
C PHE A 3 1.71 1.45 -4.87
N LEU A 4 1.09 0.58 -4.08
CA LEU A 4 0.60 -0.71 -4.52
C LEU A 4 -0.83 -0.89 -4.05
N ASP A 5 -1.68 -1.38 -4.93
CA ASP A 5 -3.01 -1.86 -4.59
C ASP A 5 -2.92 -3.37 -4.32
N LEU A 6 -2.91 -3.77 -3.05
CA LEU A 6 -2.95 -5.17 -2.67
C LEU A 6 -4.40 -5.65 -2.62
N ARG A 7 -4.73 -6.67 -3.41
CA ARG A 7 -6.07 -7.26 -3.48
C ARG A 7 -6.12 -8.63 -2.83
N ASP A 8 -7.16 -8.86 -2.04
CA ASP A 8 -7.55 -10.19 -1.58
C ASP A 8 -9.05 -10.43 -1.82
N ARG A 9 -9.62 -11.48 -1.21
CA ARG A 9 -11.05 -11.80 -1.33
C ARG A 9 -11.99 -10.74 -0.73
N SER A 10 -11.49 -9.89 0.15
CA SER A 10 -12.27 -8.90 0.90
C SER A 10 -12.27 -7.52 0.23
N GLY A 11 -11.25 -7.20 -0.57
CA GLY A 11 -11.17 -5.93 -1.27
C GLY A 11 -9.73 -5.58 -1.63
N ILE A 12 -9.48 -4.27 -1.69
CA ILE A 12 -8.19 -3.66 -2.02
C ILE A 12 -7.75 -2.81 -0.83
N VAL A 13 -6.45 -2.81 -0.53
CA VAL A 13 -5.82 -1.89 0.42
C VAL A 13 -4.60 -1.25 -0.24
N GLN A 14 -4.37 0.03 0.06
CA GLN A 14 -3.17 0.74 -0.41
C GLN A 14 -1.97 0.39 0.48
N ILE A 15 -0.86 0.06 -0.15
CA ILE A 15 0.45 -0.09 0.47
C ILE A 15 1.34 1.07 0.00
N VAL A 16 2.06 1.69 0.93
CA VAL A 16 2.99 2.77 0.61
C VAL A 16 4.41 2.41 1.03
N SER A 17 5.33 2.45 0.07
CA SER A 17 6.76 2.30 0.36
C SER A 17 7.51 3.58 -0.02
N ASP A 18 8.23 4.16 0.93
CA ASP A 18 9.02 5.38 0.76
C ASP A 18 10.47 5.16 1.20
N PRO A 19 11.50 5.63 0.47
CA PRO A 19 12.90 5.37 0.82
C PRO A 19 13.31 5.88 2.20
N GLN A 20 12.64 6.91 2.73
CA GLN A 20 12.96 7.46 4.05
C GLN A 20 12.28 6.69 5.18
N ARG A 21 11.04 6.23 4.96
CA ARG A 21 10.25 5.52 6.00
C ARG A 21 10.43 4.00 5.96
N THR A 22 10.61 3.42 4.78
CA THR A 22 10.65 1.99 4.52
C THR A 22 11.77 1.63 3.52
N PRO A 23 13.05 1.93 3.84
CA PRO A 23 14.17 1.69 2.94
C PRO A 23 14.32 0.20 2.58
N ASP A 24 14.11 -0.70 3.55
CA ASP A 24 14.33 -2.14 3.38
C ASP A 24 13.38 -2.79 2.37
N SER A 25 12.15 -2.27 2.24
CA SER A 25 11.15 -2.77 1.30
C SER A 25 11.13 -2.03 -0.04
N TYR A 26 11.87 -0.91 -0.18
CA TYR A 26 11.70 -0.01 -1.32
C TYR A 26 12.05 -0.68 -2.65
N GLU A 27 13.23 -1.31 -2.75
CA GLU A 27 13.65 -1.99 -3.98
C GLU A 27 12.76 -3.20 -4.31
N GLN A 28 12.33 -3.94 -3.28
CA GLN A 28 11.40 -5.06 -3.46
C GLN A 28 10.06 -4.58 -4.00
N ALA A 29 9.49 -3.51 -3.43
CA ALA A 29 8.26 -2.90 -3.89
C ALA A 29 8.38 -2.35 -5.32
N ASN A 30 9.53 -1.77 -5.68
CA ASN A 30 9.81 -1.23 -7.03
C ASN A 30 9.87 -2.33 -8.11
N ALA A 31 10.28 -3.54 -7.72
CA ALA A 31 10.34 -4.69 -8.60
C ALA A 31 8.97 -5.33 -8.88
N LEU A 32 7.96 -5.07 -8.04
CA LEU A 32 6.64 -5.68 -8.19
C LEU A 32 5.94 -5.26 -9.49
N ARG A 33 5.18 -6.18 -10.05
CA ARG A 33 4.35 -5.99 -11.25
C ARG A 33 2.94 -6.53 -10.96
N ASN A 34 2.02 -6.29 -11.90
CA ASN A 34 0.62 -6.68 -11.74
C ASN A 34 0.47 -8.18 -11.44
N GLU A 35 -0.46 -8.48 -10.53
CA GLU A 35 -0.87 -9.84 -10.16
C GLU A 35 0.22 -10.71 -9.49
N TYR A 36 1.28 -10.09 -8.96
CA TYR A 36 2.23 -10.79 -8.08
C TYR A 36 1.55 -11.19 -6.77
N VAL A 37 1.82 -12.42 -6.32
CA VAL A 37 1.38 -12.92 -5.01
C VAL A 37 2.43 -12.56 -3.97
N VAL A 38 2.06 -11.72 -3.01
CA VAL A 38 2.98 -11.17 -2.02
C VAL A 38 2.42 -11.30 -0.60
N ALA A 39 3.30 -11.30 0.38
CA ALA A 39 2.96 -11.13 1.78
C ALA A 39 3.57 -9.80 2.26
N ILE A 40 2.76 -8.95 2.89
CA ILE A 40 3.15 -7.62 3.32
C ILE A 40 2.93 -7.51 4.83
N THR A 41 3.94 -7.03 5.54
CA THR A 41 3.85 -6.67 6.96
C THR A 41 4.19 -5.19 7.09
N GLY A 42 3.29 -4.42 7.70
CA GLY A 42 3.43 -2.98 7.85
C GLY A 42 2.50 -2.44 8.93
N ARG A 43 2.55 -1.14 9.15
CA ARG A 43 1.73 -0.47 10.16
C ARG A 43 0.56 0.21 9.48
N VAL A 44 -0.66 -0.10 9.93
CA VAL A 44 -1.85 0.65 9.47
C VAL A 44 -1.74 2.10 9.93
N THR A 45 -1.80 3.02 8.97
CA THR A 45 -1.75 4.47 9.20
C THR A 45 -2.89 5.16 8.46
N GLN A 46 -3.31 6.31 8.97
CA GLN A 46 -4.33 7.11 8.31
C GLN A 46 -3.75 7.79 7.07
N ARG A 47 -4.49 7.76 5.97
CA ARG A 47 -4.07 8.45 4.75
C ARG A 47 -4.13 9.97 4.97
N PRO A 48 -3.26 10.74 4.31
CA PRO A 48 -3.38 12.20 4.30
C PRO A 48 -4.78 12.62 3.83
N PRO A 49 -5.35 13.73 4.35
CA PRO A 49 -6.69 14.20 4.01
C PRO A 49 -6.95 14.32 2.49
N GLU A 50 -5.94 14.74 1.73
CA GLU A 50 -5.98 14.89 0.28
C GLU A 50 -5.96 13.56 -0.48
N SER A 51 -5.59 12.46 0.18
CA SER A 51 -5.47 11.13 -0.40
C SER A 51 -6.66 10.23 -0.09
N LEU A 52 -7.57 10.63 0.82
CA LEU A 52 -8.75 9.84 1.20
C LEU A 52 -9.57 9.43 -0.03
N ASN A 53 -9.98 8.15 -0.10
CA ASN A 53 -10.72 7.61 -1.23
C ASN A 53 -12.09 7.03 -0.79
N PRO A 54 -13.18 7.79 -0.87
CA PRO A 54 -14.50 7.33 -0.39
C PRO A 54 -15.11 6.19 -1.21
N ARG A 55 -14.50 5.84 -2.35
CA ARG A 55 -14.97 4.71 -3.19
C ARG A 55 -14.45 3.36 -2.70
N LEU A 56 -13.46 3.35 -1.80
CA LEU A 56 -12.88 2.14 -1.24
C LEU A 56 -13.29 2.01 0.23
N PRO A 57 -13.72 0.83 0.70
CA PRO A 57 -13.97 0.59 2.12
C PRO A 57 -12.75 0.86 3.02
N THR A 58 -11.54 0.71 2.47
CA THR A 58 -10.26 0.96 3.14
C THR A 58 -9.69 2.34 2.81
N GLY A 59 -10.42 3.20 2.12
CA GLY A 59 -9.89 4.42 1.52
C GLY A 59 -9.43 5.50 2.50
N GLU A 60 -9.67 5.31 3.79
CA GLU A 60 -9.20 6.17 4.88
C GLU A 60 -7.84 5.76 5.45
N VAL A 61 -7.38 4.53 5.16
CA VAL A 61 -6.17 3.94 5.73
C VAL A 61 -5.24 3.35 4.67
N GLU A 62 -3.96 3.32 4.98
CA GLU A 62 -2.92 2.66 4.20
C GLU A 62 -2.00 1.85 5.14
N ILE A 63 -1.22 0.95 4.54
CA ILE A 63 -0.22 0.14 5.24
C ILE A 63 1.18 0.57 4.78
#